data_AF-A0A917F3F5-F1
#
_entry.id   AF-A0A917F3F5-F1
#
_cell.length_a   1.000
_cell.length_b   1.000
_cell.length_c   1.000
_cell.angle_alpha   90.00
_cell.angle_beta   90.00
_cell.angle_gamma   90.00
#
_symmetry.space_group_name_H-M   'P 1'
#
loop_
_entity.id
_entity.type
_entity.pdbx_description
1 polymer ?
#
loop_
_entity_poly.entity_id
_entity_poly.type
_entity_poly.pdbx_seq_one_letter_code
_entity_poly.pdbx_strand_id
1 'polypeptide(L)' 'MVRFLFVILLLAAVIYAVFWAINRRNDGPQQPAGPRGPVGPDDDEDFLRQLDWERRRDAHRKQQGEGGDTGGDPPPAPTG' A
#
# COMPACT_ATOMS: atom_id res chain seq x y z
N MET A 1 -5.63 43.45 4.96
CA MET A 1 -4.73 42.29 5.11
C MET A 1 -5.31 41.22 6.03
N VAL A 2 -5.55 41.49 7.31
CA VAL A 2 -6.02 40.49 8.30
C VAL A 2 -7.33 39.79 7.90
N ARG A 3 -8.30 40.53 7.35
CA ARG A 3 -9.57 39.98 6.84
C ARG A 3 -9.38 38.90 5.77
N PHE A 4 -8.39 39.07 4.90
CA PHE A 4 -8.08 38.10 3.84
C PHE A 4 -7.49 36.81 4.43
N LEU A 5 -6.63 36.94 5.46
CA LEU A 5 -6.08 35.79 6.17
C LEU A 5 -7.18 34.96 6.84
N PHE A 6 -8.20 35.62 7.43
CA PHE A 6 -9.35 34.91 8.00
C PHE A 6 -10.15 34.13 6.95
N VAL A 7 -10.36 34.70 5.77
CA VAL A 7 -11.06 34.02 4.68
C VAL A 7 -10.27 32.79 4.21
N ILE A 8 -8.95 32.92 4.07
CA ILE A 8 -8.08 31.80 3.68
C ILE A 8 -8.06 30.71 4.76
N LEU A 9 -7.95 31.08 6.03
CA LEU A 9 -8.00 30.12 7.15
C LEU A 9 -9.33 29.39 7.22
N LEU A 10 -10.44 30.11 7.04
CA LEU A 10 -11.77 29.51 7.04
C LEU A 10 -11.94 28.55 5.86
N LEU A 11 -11.49 28.94 4.66
CA LEU A 11 -11.51 28.07 3.48
C LEU A 11 -10.66 26.80 3.70
N ALA A 12 -9.46 26.94 4.25
CA ALA A 12 -8.58 25.81 4.57
C ALA A 12 -9.23 24.86 5.60
N ALA A 13 -9.86 25.40 6.64
CA ALA A 13 -10.58 24.61 7.64
C ALA A 13 -11.75 23.84 7.03
N VAL A 14 -12.52 24.46 6.11
CA VAL A 14 -13.63 23.79 5.41
C VAL A 14 -13.11 22.66 4.53
N ILE A 15 -12.08 22.92 3.72
CA ILE A 15 -11.47 21.89 2.85
C ILE A 15 -10.96 20.73 3.72
N TYR A 16 -10.20 21.02 4.78
CA TYR A 16 -9.71 20.01 5.71
C TYR A 16 -10.85 19.20 6.33
N ALA A 17 -11.92 19.86 6.79
CA ALA A 17 -13.07 19.18 7.38
C ALA A 17 -13.78 18.26 6.38
N VAL A 18 -13.88 18.64 5.10
CA VAL A 18 -14.43 17.80 4.03
C VAL A 18 -13.58 16.55 3.82
N PHE A 19 -12.26 16.71 3.64
CA PHE A 19 -11.35 15.57 3.47
C PHE A 19 -11.32 14.68 4.72
N TRP A 20 -11.32 15.28 5.90
CA TRP A 20 -11.40 14.56 7.18
C TRP A 20 -12.70 13.78 7.31
N ALA A 21 -13.85 14.36 6.94
CA ALA A 21 -15.14 13.69 6.99
C ALA A 21 -15.25 12.54 5.97
N ILE A 22 -14.64 12.68 4.80
CA ILE A 22 -14.56 11.60 3.80
C ILE A 22 -13.64 10.48 4.32
N ASN A 23 -12.43 10.82 4.78
CA ASN A 23 -11.47 9.85 5.29
C ASN A 23 -12.01 9.13 6.55
N ARG A 24 -12.69 9.85 7.44
CA ARG A 24 -13.33 9.28 8.63
C ARG A 24 -14.43 8.26 8.32
N ARG A 25 -15.08 8.36 7.16
CA ARG A 25 -16.05 7.35 6.70
C ARG A 25 -15.36 6.09 6.18
N ASN A 26 -14.17 6.21 5.60
CA ASN A 26 -13.34 5.08 5.20
C ASN A 26 -12.64 4.41 6.38
N ASP A 27 -12.26 5.19 7.41
CA ASP A 27 -11.63 4.72 8.64
C ASP A 27 -12.67 4.42 9.76
N GLY A 28 -13.91 4.13 9.39
CA GLY A 28 -14.91 3.62 10.32
C GLY A 28 -14.45 2.29 10.94
N PRO A 29 -14.92 1.92 12.16
CA PRO A 29 -14.56 0.64 12.77
C PRO A 29 -14.83 -0.45 11.75
N GLN A 30 -13.82 -1.28 11.46
CA GLN A 30 -13.86 -2.41 10.53
C GLN A 30 -15.26 -3.04 10.56
N GLN A 31 -16.12 -2.62 9.63
CA GLN A 31 -17.49 -3.10 9.62
C GLN A 31 -17.35 -4.59 9.36
N PRO A 32 -17.93 -5.49 10.20
CA PRO A 32 -17.88 -6.91 9.90
C PRO A 32 -18.40 -7.04 8.48
N ALA A 33 -17.57 -7.57 7.59
CA ALA A 33 -17.86 -7.61 6.17
C ALA A 33 -19.28 -8.15 6.02
N GLY A 34 -20.23 -7.27 5.68
CA GLY A 34 -21.57 -7.70 5.32
C GLY A 34 -21.45 -8.72 4.19
N PRO A 35 -22.47 -9.55 3.93
CA PRO A 35 -22.43 -10.52 2.86
C PRO A 35 -21.92 -9.82 1.61
N ARG A 36 -20.69 -10.17 1.20
CA ARG A 36 -20.07 -9.55 0.04
C ARG A 36 -21.04 -9.80 -1.10
N GLY A 37 -21.46 -8.73 -1.78
CA GLY A 37 -22.27 -8.86 -2.98
C GLY A 37 -21.59 -9.83 -3.96
N PRO A 38 -22.30 -10.35 -4.97
CA PRO A 38 -21.73 -11.29 -5.93
C PRO A 38 -20.36 -10.77 -6.38
N VAL A 39 -19.31 -11.48 -5.96
CA VAL A 39 -17.93 -11.10 -6.26
C VAL A 39 -17.78 -11.28 -7.76
N GLY A 40 -17.50 -10.18 -8.46
CA GLY A 40 -17.22 -10.23 -9.88
C GLY A 40 -16.03 -11.14 -10.13
N PRO A 41 -15.93 -11.80 -11.29
CA PRO A 41 -14.75 -12.59 -11.67
C PRO A 41 -13.42 -11.81 -11.57
N ASP A 42 -13.46 -10.48 -11.55
CA ASP A 42 -12.32 -9.58 -11.45
C ASP A 42 -11.93 -9.22 -9.98
N ASP A 43 -12.77 -9.54 -9.00
CA ASP A 43 -12.58 -9.26 -7.56
C ASP A 43 -12.25 -10.54 -6.77
N ASP A 44 -11.72 -11.57 -7.43
CA ASP A 44 -11.34 -12.80 -6.77
C ASP A 44 -10.09 -12.58 -5.89
N GLU A 45 -10.24 -12.84 -4.60
CA GLU A 45 -9.13 -12.69 -3.64
C GLU A 45 -7.92 -13.56 -4.02
N ASP A 46 -8.13 -14.63 -4.78
CA ASP A 46 -7.08 -15.54 -5.22
C ASP A 46 -6.14 -14.87 -6.23
N PHE A 47 -6.66 -14.14 -7.23
CA PHE A 47 -5.85 -13.39 -8.18
C PHE A 47 -5.05 -12.28 -7.49
N LEU A 48 -5.68 -11.55 -6.57
CA LEU A 48 -4.99 -10.50 -5.78
C LEU A 48 -3.86 -11.09 -4.92
N ARG A 49 -4.11 -12.23 -4.27
CA ARG A 49 -3.08 -12.96 -3.50
C ARG A 49 -1.92 -13.40 -4.38
N GLN A 50 -2.19 -13.85 -5.61
CA GLN A 50 -1.17 -14.29 -6.54
C GLN A 50 -0.29 -13.14 -7.04
N LEU A 51 -0.90 -11.99 -7.38
CA LEU A 51 -0.19 -10.75 -7.75
C LEU A 51 0.70 -10.23 -6.62
N ASP A 52 0.22 -10.27 -5.38
CA ASP A 52 0.99 -9.83 -4.21
C ASP A 52 2.20 -10.74 -3.96
N TRP A 53 2.04 -12.05 -4.16
CA TRP A 53 3.13 -13.01 -4.05
C TRP A 53 4.19 -12.80 -5.12
N GLU A 54 3.77 -12.53 -6.36
CA GLU A 54 4.66 -12.26 -7.48
C GLU A 54 5.45 -10.95 -7.29
N ARG A 55 4.78 -9.87 -6.85
CA ARG A 55 5.47 -8.61 -6.49
C ARG A 55 6.53 -8.78 -5.41
N ARG A 56 6.26 -9.58 -4.38
CA ARG A 56 7.22 -9.85 -3.29
C ARG A 56 8.44 -10.61 -3.80
N ARG A 57 8.25 -11.58 -4.69
CA ARG A 57 9.34 -12.34 -5.31
C ARG A 57 10.24 -11.43 -6.15
N ASP A 58 9.65 -10.56 -6.95
CA ASP A 58 10.40 -9.60 -7.76
C ASP A 58 11.18 -8.59 -6.90
N ALA A 59 10.59 -8.14 -5.78
CA ALA A 59 11.28 -7.27 -4.84
C ALA A 59 12.50 -7.95 -4.20
N HIS A 60 12.37 -9.22 -3.77
CA HIS A 60 13.49 -9.99 -3.23
C HIS A 60 14.57 -10.27 -4.27
N ARG A 61 14.18 -10.55 -5.52
CA ARG A 61 15.13 -10.77 -6.63
C ARG A 61 15.93 -9.50 -6.97
N LYS A 62 15.26 -8.33 -6.98
CA LYS A 62 15.94 -7.03 -7.18
C LYS A 62 16.94 -6.74 -6.06
N GLN A 63 16.55 -6.98 -4.80
CA GLN A 63 17.44 -6.80 -3.65
C GLN A 63 18.65 -7.75 -3.66
N GLN A 64 18.48 -9.00 -4.12
CA GLN A 64 19.58 -9.95 -4.24
C GLN A 64 20.52 -9.64 -5.42
N GLY A 65 20.02 -9.01 -6.48
CA GLY A 65 20.83 -8.61 -7.64
C GLY A 65 21.71 -7.38 -7.42
N GLU A 66 21.36 -6.50 -6.47
CA GLU A 66 22.14 -5.29 -6.16
C GLU A 66 23.16 -5.47 -5.01
N GLY A 67 23.09 -6.57 -4.24
CA GLY A 67 24.00 -6.87 -3.13
C GLY A 67 25.15 -7.84 -3.45
N GLY A 68 25.29 -8.28 -4.70
CA GLY A 68 26.15 -9.41 -5.09
C GLY A 68 27.49 -9.07 -5.76
N ASP A 69 27.85 -7.79 -5.95
CA ASP A 69 29.08 -7.41 -6.67
C ASP A 69 30.27 -7.02 -5.75
N THR A 70 30.23 -7.38 -4.47
CA THR A 70 31.41 -7.23 -3.60
C THR A 70 31.71 -8.51 -2.85
N GLY A 71 32.64 -9.29 -3.41
CA GLY A 71 33.64 -10.08 -2.69
C GLY A 71 33.13 -11.14 -1.72
N GLY A 72 33.10 -12.39 -2.17
CA GLY A 72 32.98 -13.55 -1.30
C GLY A 72 33.33 -14.82 -2.07
N ASP A 73 34.33 -15.53 -1.57
CA ASP A 73 34.95 -16.72 -2.16
C ASP A 73 33.95 -17.78 -2.70
N PRO A 74 34.34 -18.57 -3.73
CA PRO A 74 33.51 -19.68 -4.18
C PRO A 74 33.29 -20.71 -3.05
N PRO A 75 32.08 -21.28 -2.91
CA PRO A 75 31.78 -22.25 -1.86
C PRO A 75 32.66 -23.51 -2.01
N PRO A 76 33.07 -24.16 -0.90
CA PRO A 76 33.87 -25.38 -0.98
C PRO A 76 33.08 -26.49 -1.68
N ALA A 77 33.78 -27.25 -2.53
CA ALA A 77 33.21 -28.33 -3.31
C ALA A 77 32.59 -29.41 -2.41
N PRO A 78 31.44 -29.99 -2.79
CA PRO A 78 30.87 -31.12 -2.07
C PRO A 78 31.79 -32.33 -2.21
N THR A 79 32.33 -32.80 -1.09
CA THR A 79 32.94 -34.13 -0.99
C THR A 79 31.82 -35.16 -0.90
N GLY A 80 31.65 -35.95 -1.95
CA GLY A 80 30.82 -37.16 -1.99
C GLY A 80 31.43 -38.16 -2.96
#